data_AF-A0A3Z0YGM7-F1
#
_entry.id   AF-A0A3Z0YGM7-F1
#
_cell.length_a   1.000
_cell.length_b   1.000
_cell.length_c   1.000
_cell.angle_alpha   90.00
_cell.angle_beta   90.00
_cell.angle_gamma   90.00
#
_symmetry.space_group_name_H-M   'P 1'
#
loop_
_entity.id
_entity.type
_entity.pdbx_description
1 polymer ?
#
loop_
_entity_poly.entity_id
_entity_poly.type
_entity_poly.pdbx_seq_one_letter_code
_entity_poly.pdbx_strand_id
1 'polypeptide(L)'
;MFYWILLALAIATEITGTLSMKWASVGNGNAGFILMLVMITLSYIFLSFAVKKIALGVAYALWEGIGILFITIFSVLLFDEALSTMKIAGLLTLVAGIVLIKSGTRKPGKPVKEATRATI
;
A
#
# COMPACT_ATOMS: atom_id res chain seq x y z
N MET A 1 -12.60 0.39 -12.75
CA MET A 1 -12.73 -0.63 -11.68
C MET A 1 -11.53 -1.55 -11.64
N PHE A 2 -11.05 -2.08 -12.77
CA PHE A 2 -9.85 -2.94 -12.85
C PHE A 2 -8.62 -2.45 -12.04
N TYR A 3 -8.25 -1.17 -12.15
CA TYR A 3 -7.11 -0.60 -11.40
C TYR A 3 -7.25 -0.63 -9.88
N TRP A 4 -8.48 -0.61 -9.35
CA TRP A 4 -8.74 -0.75 -7.92
C TRP A 4 -8.60 -2.21 -7.46
N ILE A 5 -8.94 -3.17 -8.33
CA ILE A 5 -8.71 -4.60 -8.08
C ILE A 5 -7.20 -4.88 -8.04
N LEU A 6 -6.42 -4.30 -8.97
CA LEU A 6 -4.96 -4.40 -8.94
C LEU A 6 -4.37 -3.79 -7.67
N LEU A 7 -4.90 -2.67 -7.17
CA LEU A 7 -4.47 -2.10 -5.90
C LEU A 7 -4.78 -3.06 -4.73
N ALA A 8 -5.97 -3.65 -4.70
CA ALA A 8 -6.33 -4.63 -3.67
C ALA A 8 -5.42 -5.88 -3.73
N LEU A 9 -5.08 -6.33 -4.93
CA LEU A 9 -4.17 -7.45 -5.14
C LEU A 9 -2.75 -7.11 -4.70
N ALA A 10 -2.28 -5.89 -4.96
CA ALA A 10 -1.00 -5.39 -4.48
C ALA A 10 -0.92 -5.49 -2.94
N ILE A 11 -1.92 -4.95 -2.25
CA ILE A 11 -2.04 -5.02 -0.78
C ILE A 11 -2.05 -6.48 -0.29
N ALA A 12 -2.84 -7.36 -0.91
CA ALA A 12 -2.90 -8.77 -0.50
C ALA A 12 -1.55 -9.48 -0.63
N THR A 13 -0.83 -9.25 -1.75
CA THR A 13 0.51 -9.81 -1.95
C THR A 13 1.54 -9.21 -1.00
N GLU A 14 1.46 -7.92 -0.70
CA GLU A 14 2.32 -7.26 0.29
C GLU A 14 2.17 -7.88 1.67
N ILE A 15 0.93 -7.98 2.18
CA ILE A 15 0.63 -8.57 3.49
C ILE A 15 1.19 -9.99 3.56
N THR A 16 0.93 -10.80 2.51
CA THR A 16 1.41 -12.18 2.45
C THR A 16 2.94 -12.25 2.44
N GLY A 17 3.60 -11.40 1.66
CA GLY A 17 5.06 -11.35 1.57
C GLY A 17 5.71 -10.95 2.90
N THR A 18 5.19 -9.91 3.55
CA THR A 18 5.70 -9.40 4.82
C THR A 18 5.49 -10.40 5.97
N LEU A 19 4.33 -11.08 6.02
CA LEU A 19 4.09 -12.13 7.01
C LEU A 19 5.00 -13.35 6.77
N SER A 20 5.24 -13.72 5.51
CA SER A 20 6.16 -14.81 5.16
C SER A 20 7.60 -14.51 5.58
N MET A 21 8.02 -13.25 5.47
CA MET A 21 9.32 -12.78 5.98
C MET A 21 9.41 -12.97 7.50
N LYS A 22 8.40 -12.52 8.24
CA LYS A 22 8.36 -12.67 9.70
C LYS A 22 8.41 -14.14 10.09
N TRP A 23 7.64 -14.98 9.40
CA TRP A 23 7.62 -16.43 9.61
C TRP A 23 8.98 -17.08 9.34
N ALA A 24 9.66 -16.72 8.25
CA ALA A 24 11.01 -17.18 7.94
C ALA A 24 12.01 -16.80 9.04
N SER A 25 11.91 -15.57 9.54
CA SER A 25 12.80 -15.03 10.57
C SER A 25 12.65 -15.73 11.92
N VAL A 26 11.47 -16.26 12.27
CA VAL A 26 11.23 -16.98 13.53
C VAL A 26 11.36 -18.51 13.36
N GLY A 27 11.17 -19.02 12.14
CA GLY A 27 11.07 -20.46 11.83
C GLY A 27 12.34 -21.11 11.27
N ASN A 28 13.49 -20.41 11.22
CA ASN A 28 14.78 -20.93 10.72
C ASN A 28 14.71 -21.60 9.32
N GLY A 29 13.85 -21.10 8.43
CA GLY A 29 13.64 -21.67 7.08
C GLY A 29 13.75 -20.64 5.97
N ASN A 30 14.65 -20.88 5.01
CA ASN A 30 14.91 -19.95 3.89
C ASN A 30 13.75 -19.82 2.88
N ALA A 31 12.79 -20.76 2.91
CA ALA A 31 11.66 -20.77 1.98
C ALA A 31 10.76 -19.54 2.11
N GLY A 32 10.56 -19.02 3.33
CA GLY A 32 9.71 -17.84 3.54
C GLY A 32 10.32 -16.55 3.00
N PHE A 33 11.67 -16.44 2.92
CA PHE A 33 12.33 -15.31 2.26
C PHE A 33 12.17 -15.35 0.74
N ILE A 34 12.18 -16.54 0.13
CA ILE A 34 11.91 -16.69 -1.31
C ILE A 34 10.46 -16.26 -1.60
N LEU A 35 9.50 -16.73 -0.78
CA LEU A 35 8.11 -16.34 -0.91
C LEU A 35 7.91 -14.83 -0.72
N MET A 36 8.59 -14.23 0.26
CA MET A 36 8.61 -12.77 0.46
C MET A 36 9.05 -12.06 -0.81
N LEU A 37 10.21 -12.43 -1.40
CA LEU A 37 10.74 -11.75 -2.59
C LEU A 37 9.75 -11.81 -3.76
N VAL A 38 9.14 -12.97 -4.00
CA VAL A 38 8.14 -13.15 -5.06
C VAL A 38 6.92 -12.26 -4.81
N MET A 39 6.37 -12.30 -3.60
CA MET A 39 5.13 -11.59 -3.26
C MET A 39 5.31 -10.07 -3.21
N ILE A 40 6.42 -9.59 -2.67
CA ILE A 40 6.75 -8.14 -2.68
C ILE A 40 6.96 -7.65 -4.11
N THR A 41 7.65 -8.42 -4.95
CA THR A 41 7.82 -8.07 -6.37
C THR A 41 6.47 -7.98 -7.09
N LEU A 42 5.59 -8.96 -6.89
CA LEU A 42 4.23 -8.94 -7.44
C LEU A 42 3.42 -7.74 -6.93
N SER A 43 3.55 -7.41 -5.65
CA SER A 43 2.89 -6.25 -5.05
C SER A 43 3.27 -4.95 -5.77
N TYR A 44 4.56 -4.70 -5.94
CA TYR A 44 5.03 -3.51 -6.66
C TYR A 44 4.62 -3.51 -8.13
N ILE A 45 4.59 -4.67 -8.79
CA ILE A 45 4.09 -4.78 -10.17
C ILE A 45 2.62 -4.37 -10.24
N PHE A 46 1.76 -4.91 -9.38
CA PHE A 46 0.34 -4.55 -9.35
C PHE A 46 0.10 -3.09 -8.98
N LEU A 47 0.87 -2.57 -8.02
CA LEU A 47 0.83 -1.15 -7.66
C LEU A 47 1.23 -0.26 -8.86
N SER A 48 2.29 -0.64 -9.58
CA SER A 48 2.76 0.09 -10.77
C SER A 48 1.68 0.21 -11.86
N PHE A 49 0.80 -0.80 -11.96
CA PHE A 49 -0.35 -0.75 -12.85
C PHE A 49 -1.48 0.08 -12.28
N ALA A 50 -1.77 -0.03 -10.98
CA ALA A 50 -2.83 0.74 -10.31
C ALA A 50 -2.61 2.27 -10.43
N VAL A 51 -1.36 2.72 -10.24
CA VAL A 51 -1.00 4.15 -10.30
C VAL A 51 -1.13 4.76 -11.71
N LYS A 52 -1.33 3.94 -12.77
CA LYS A 52 -1.61 4.46 -14.12
C LYS A 52 -2.96 5.19 -14.22
N LYS A 53 -3.89 4.92 -13.30
CA LYS A 53 -5.21 5.59 -13.26
C LYS A 53 -5.57 6.17 -11.90
N ILE A 54 -4.97 5.66 -10.82
CA ILE A 54 -5.15 6.19 -9.48
C ILE A 54 -4.02 7.20 -9.23
N ALA A 55 -4.35 8.35 -8.64
CA ALA A 55 -3.32 9.31 -8.26
C ALA A 55 -2.27 8.64 -7.36
N LEU A 56 -0.99 8.82 -7.69
CA LEU A 56 0.13 8.13 -7.04
C LEU A 56 0.06 8.23 -5.52
N GLY A 57 -0.17 9.44 -4.99
CA GLY A 57 -0.27 9.67 -3.54
C GLY A 57 -1.44 8.92 -2.88
N VAL A 58 -2.59 8.80 -3.56
CA VAL A 58 -3.74 8.03 -3.04
C VAL A 58 -3.45 6.54 -3.05
N ALA A 59 -2.86 6.04 -4.14
CA ALA A 59 -2.51 4.63 -4.26
C ALA A 59 -1.48 4.21 -3.21
N TYR A 60 -0.41 5.00 -3.03
CA TYR A 60 0.61 4.74 -2.01
C TYR A 60 0.05 4.83 -0.58
N ALA A 61 -0.75 5.85 -0.29
CA ALA A 61 -1.35 6.00 1.04
C ALA A 61 -2.27 4.83 1.41
N LEU A 62 -3.06 4.34 0.44
CA LEU A 62 -3.92 3.18 0.66
C LEU A 62 -3.12 1.88 0.74
N TRP A 63 -2.12 1.71 -0.12
CA TRP A 63 -1.27 0.52 -0.16
C TRP A 63 -0.54 0.32 1.17
N GLU A 64 0.31 1.27 1.55
CA GLU A 64 1.07 1.25 2.82
C GLU A 64 0.14 1.28 4.04
N GLY A 65 -0.89 2.11 3.99
CA GLY A 65 -1.79 2.30 5.12
C GLY A 65 -2.60 1.05 5.47
N ILE A 66 -3.23 0.45 4.46
CA ILE A 66 -4.01 -0.78 4.65
C ILE A 66 -3.07 -1.95 4.93
N GLY A 67 -1.93 -2.03 4.22
CA GLY A 67 -0.89 -3.03 4.45
C GLY A 67 -0.46 -3.09 5.91
N ILE A 68 -0.02 -1.95 6.48
CA ILE A 68 0.43 -1.86 7.88
C ILE A 68 -0.68 -2.25 8.87
N LEU A 69 -1.93 -1.82 8.63
CA LEU A 69 -3.06 -2.19 9.49
C LEU A 69 -3.24 -3.71 9.58
N PHE A 70 -3.32 -4.39 8.44
CA PHE A 70 -3.51 -5.83 8.40
C PHE A 70 -2.27 -6.59 8.87
N ILE A 71 -1.07 -6.17 8.47
CA ILE A 71 0.18 -6.77 8.95
C ILE A 71 0.25 -6.70 10.47
N THR A 72 -0.09 -5.56 11.07
CA THR A 72 -0.09 -5.42 12.54
C THR A 72 -1.09 -6.37 13.20
N ILE A 73 -2.32 -6.45 12.67
CA ILE A 73 -3.36 -7.36 13.19
C ILE A 73 -2.89 -8.82 13.10
N PHE A 74 -2.42 -9.25 11.92
CA PHE A 74 -1.93 -10.61 11.73
C PHE A 74 -0.69 -10.90 12.55
N SER A 75 0.18 -9.91 12.79
CA SER A 75 1.35 -10.11 13.64
C SER A 75 0.98 -10.45 15.08
N VAL A 76 -0.09 -9.84 15.59
CA VAL A 76 -0.62 -10.14 16.92
C VAL A 76 -1.30 -11.51 16.94
N LEU A 77 -2.03 -11.87 15.88
CA LEU A 77 -2.75 -13.15 15.81
C LEU A 77 -1.85 -14.36 15.55
N LEU A 78 -0.79 -14.20 14.75
CA LEU A 78 0.06 -15.31 14.28
C LEU A 78 1.37 -15.44 15.05
N PHE A 79 1.87 -14.36 15.64
CA PHE A 79 3.17 -14.33 16.31
C PHE A 79 3.08 -13.84 17.77
N ASP A 80 1.87 -13.73 18.33
CA ASP A 80 1.60 -13.27 19.69
C ASP A 80 2.30 -11.94 20.04
N GLU A 81 2.45 -11.06 19.06
CA GLU A 81 3.06 -9.75 19.30
C GLU A 81 2.19 -8.89 20.21
N ALA A 82 2.81 -8.23 21.20
CA ALA A 82 2.09 -7.33 22.08
C ALA A 82 1.52 -6.13 21.32
N LEU A 83 0.22 -5.92 21.49
CA LEU A 83 -0.53 -4.77 20.97
C LEU A 83 -0.61 -3.70 22.06
N SER A 84 0.38 -2.81 22.09
CA SER A 84 0.43 -1.73 23.08
C SER A 84 -0.58 -0.61 22.75
N THR A 85 -1.01 0.13 23.76
CA THR A 85 -1.87 1.32 23.60
C THR A 85 -1.26 2.34 22.62
N MET A 86 0.08 2.42 22.59
CA MET A 86 0.80 3.31 21.67
C MET A 86 0.73 2.83 20.21
N LYS A 87 0.79 1.51 19.95
CA LYS A 87 0.56 0.95 18.61
C LYS A 87 -0.86 1.26 18.13
N ILE A 88 -1.88 1.14 19.00
CA ILE A 88 -3.27 1.48 18.67
C ILE A 88 -3.39 2.95 18.28
N ALA A 89 -2.84 3.86 19.09
CA ALA A 89 -2.85 5.30 18.80
C ALA A 89 -2.15 5.62 17.46
N GLY A 90 -1.04 4.94 17.16
CA GLY A 90 -0.35 5.03 15.88
C GLY A 90 -1.22 4.60 14.70
N LEU A 91 -1.90 3.44 14.81
CA LEU A 91 -2.80 2.95 13.78
C LEU A 91 -3.99 3.88 13.53
N LEU A 92 -4.59 4.45 14.59
CA LEU A 92 -5.66 5.44 14.47
C LEU A 92 -5.19 6.71 13.75
N THR A 93 -3.99 7.18 14.11
CA THR A 93 -3.37 8.35 13.46
C THR A 93 -3.08 8.09 11.98
N LEU A 94 -2.60 6.90 11.66
CA LEU A 94 -2.38 6.45 10.28
C LEU A 94 -3.69 6.47 9.47
N VAL A 95 -4.79 5.95 10.02
CA VAL A 95 -6.11 5.99 9.36
C VAL A 95 -6.54 7.44 9.09
N ALA A 96 -6.36 8.33 10.06
CA ALA A 96 -6.66 9.75 9.87
C ALA A 96 -5.81 10.38 8.75
N GLY A 97 -4.51 10.05 8.69
CA GLY A 97 -3.61 10.49 7.62
C GLY A 97 -4.07 10.05 6.22
N ILE A 98 -4.51 8.79 6.08
CA ILE A 98 -5.06 8.27 4.80
C ILE A 98 -6.30 9.06 4.36
N VAL A 99 -7.22 9.33 5.30
CA VAL A 99 -8.44 10.10 5.02
C VAL A 99 -8.12 11.52 4.57
N LEU A 100 -7.13 12.16 5.20
CA LEU A 100 -6.67 13.50 4.82
C LEU A 100 -6.04 13.51 3.42
N ILE A 101 -5.16 12.56 3.10
CA ILE A 101 -4.54 12.46 1.77
C ILE A 101 -5.61 12.24 0.69
N LYS A 102 -6.55 11.33 0.96
CA LYS A 102 -7.66 11.05 0.04
C LYS A 102 -8.53 12.28 -0.21
N SER A 103 -8.77 13.09 0.82
CA SER A 103 -9.57 14.32 0.74
C SER A 103 -8.83 15.48 0.07
N GLY A 104 -7.52 15.59 0.32
CA GLY A 104 -6.66 16.65 -0.22
C GLY A 104 -6.27 16.45 -1.69
N THR A 105 -6.42 15.24 -2.22
CA THR A 105 -6.07 14.95 -3.62
C THR A 105 -7.11 15.56 -4.58
N ARG A 106 -6.87 16.80 -5.02
CA ARG A 106 -7.59 17.43 -6.12
C ARG A 106 -7.01 16.94 -7.45
N LYS A 107 -7.86 16.55 -8.41
CA LYS A 107 -7.42 16.27 -9.79
C LYS A 107 -6.74 17.54 -10.34
N PRO A 108 -5.53 17.45 -10.95
CA PRO A 108 -4.94 18.59 -11.64
C PRO A 108 -5.95 19.09 -12.68
N GLY A 109 -6.26 20.39 -12.64
CA GLY A 109 -7.04 21.03 -13.69
C GLY A 109 -6.39 20.76 -15.05
N LYS A 110 -7.22 20.54 -16.09
CA LYS A 110 -6.72 20.34 -17.46
C LYS A 110 -5.70 21.44 -17.78
N PRO A 111 -4.53 21.10 -18.38
CA PRO A 111 -3.62 22.13 -18.86
C PRO A 111 -4.41 23.00 -19.84
N VAL A 112 -4.44 24.31 -19.57
CA VAL A 112 -4.96 25.30 -20.51
C VAL A 112 -4.14 25.13 -21.78
N LYS A 113 -4.78 24.62 -22.85
CA LYS A 113 -4.18 24.65 -24.18
C LYS A 113 -3.90 26.11 -24.48
N GLU A 114 -2.63 26.46 -24.64
CA GLU A 114 -2.20 27.69 -25.32
C GLU A 114 -2.73 27.65 -26.77
N ALA A 115 -4.00 28.00 -26.94
CA ALA A 115 -4.47 28.59 -28.18
C ALA A 115 -4.04 30.05 -28.11
N THR A 116 -2.91 30.43 -28.73
CA THR A 116 -2.57 31.77 -29.32
C THR A 116 -1.06 31.86 -29.62
N ARG A 117 -0.53 30.95 -30.43
CA ARG A 117 0.74 31.11 -31.19
C ARG A 117 0.66 30.06 -32.31
N ALA A 118 0.47 30.34 -33.58
CA ALA A 118 0.66 31.57 -34.35
C ALA A 118 -0.41 31.64 -35.44
N THR A 119 -1.20 32.71 -35.42
CA THR A 119 -1.74 33.32 -36.62
C THR A 119 -1.17 34.72 -36.58
N ILE A 120 -0.05 34.91 -37.28
CA ILE A 120 0.51 36.13 -37.89
C ILE A 120 1.74 35.64 -38.64
#